data_AF-A0A961U2U6-F1
#
_entry.id   AF-A0A961U2U6-F1
#
_cell.length_a   1.000
_cell.length_b   1.000
_cell.length_c   1.000
_cell.angle_alpha   90.00
_cell.angle_beta   90.00
_cell.angle_gamma   90.00
#
_symmetry.space_group_name_H-M   'P 1'
#
loop_
_entity.id
_entity.type
_entity.pdbx_description
1 polymer ?
#
loop_
_entity_poly.entity_id
_entity_poly.type
_entity_poly.pdbx_seq_one_letter_code
_entity_poly.pdbx_strand_id
1 'polypeptide(L)'
;MAKLSLDLSDGLRELSALFDDYTHEPRVLEPADARAFKEAIRLLYSAARSLENEISRRRWNELARDEALSDHVLGEAYRAGSNVRLFPVIARPFHDGR
;
A
#
# COMPACT_ATOMS: atom_id res chain seq x y z
N MET A 1 2.84 14.92 -2.26
CA MET A 1 3.29 13.78 -1.43
C MET A 1 4.44 13.02 -2.11
N ALA A 2 5.54 13.69 -2.46
CA ALA A 2 6.69 13.05 -3.14
C ALA A 2 7.97 13.03 -2.28
N LYS A 3 8.05 13.89 -1.25
CA LYS A 3 9.28 14.12 -0.48
C LYS A 3 9.66 12.91 0.40
N LEU A 4 8.69 12.33 1.12
CA LEU A 4 8.89 11.14 1.95
C LEU A 4 9.28 9.86 1.17
N SER A 5 8.98 9.79 -0.14
CA SER A 5 9.31 8.61 -0.95
C SER A 5 10.79 8.53 -1.31
N LEU A 6 11.50 9.66 -1.33
CA LEU A 6 12.90 9.72 -1.76
C LEU A 6 13.86 9.65 -0.57
N ASP A 7 13.49 10.21 0.58
CA ASP A 7 14.34 10.24 1.78
C ASP A 7 14.79 8.84 2.22
N LEU A 8 13.91 7.84 2.15
CA LEU A 8 14.25 6.45 2.48
C LEU A 8 15.22 5.83 1.47
N SER A 9 14.97 6.01 0.17
CA SER A 9 15.86 5.48 -0.88
C SER A 9 17.21 6.16 -0.90
N ASP A 10 17.25 7.48 -0.68
CA ASP A 10 18.48 8.26 -0.63
C ASP A 10 19.32 7.85 0.59
N GLY A 11 18.70 7.73 1.77
CA GLY A 11 19.43 7.28 2.95
C GLY A 11 19.87 5.81 2.89
N LEU A 12 19.14 4.92 2.22
CA LEU A 12 19.60 3.56 1.94
C LEU A 12 20.81 3.55 0.99
N ARG A 13 20.82 4.44 -0.03
CA ARG A 13 21.95 4.60 -0.94
C ARG A 13 23.18 5.13 -0.21
N GLU A 14 23.01 6.13 0.65
CA GLU A 14 24.09 6.66 1.51
C GLU A 14 24.64 5.58 2.44
N LEU A 15 23.77 4.78 3.05
CA LEU A 15 24.19 3.66 3.89
C LEU A 15 25.00 2.62 3.10
N SER A 16 24.59 2.30 1.87
CA SER A 16 25.34 1.38 1.00
C SER A 16 26.73 1.93 0.67
N ALA A 17 26.83 3.21 0.31
CA ALA A 17 28.10 3.85 0.00
C ALA A 17 29.07 3.83 1.19
N LEU A 18 28.56 3.96 2.40
CA LEU A 18 29.37 3.85 3.62
C LEU A 18 29.96 2.44 3.83
N PHE A 19 29.32 1.40 3.28
CA PHE A 19 29.83 0.03 3.37
C PHE A 19 30.83 -0.32 2.26
N ASP A 20 30.85 0.40 1.14
CA ASP A 20 31.79 0.16 0.04
C ASP A 20 33.25 0.23 0.52
N ASP A 21 33.55 1.15 1.44
CA ASP A 21 34.88 1.30 2.06
C ASP A 21 35.35 0.06 2.85
N TYR A 22 34.42 -0.78 3.31
CA TYR A 22 34.71 -2.02 4.05
C TYR A 22 34.84 -3.24 3.13
N THR A 23 34.53 -3.12 1.84
CA THR A 23 34.60 -4.24 0.88
C THR A 23 36.01 -4.53 0.37
N HIS A 24 36.91 -3.54 0.46
CA HIS A 24 38.26 -3.65 -0.08
C HIS A 24 39.30 -4.05 0.97
N GLU A 25 39.13 -3.64 2.23
CA GLU A 25 40.06 -3.93 3.31
C GLU A 25 39.32 -4.14 4.65
N PRO A 26 39.80 -5.04 5.52
CA PRO A 26 39.24 -5.21 6.85
C PRO A 26 39.51 -3.95 7.69
N ARG A 27 38.44 -3.21 7.98
CA ARG A 27 38.47 -2.00 8.81
C ARG A 27 37.85 -2.27 10.18
N VAL A 28 38.45 -1.71 11.21
CA VAL A 28 37.89 -1.67 12.56
C VAL A 28 36.91 -0.51 12.63
N LEU A 29 35.66 -0.80 12.98
CA LEU A 29 34.64 0.22 13.19
C LEU A 29 34.76 0.80 14.60
N GLU A 30 35.11 2.09 14.70
CA GLU A 30 35.21 2.76 15.99
C GLU A 30 33.84 2.85 16.68
N PRO A 31 33.76 2.83 18.02
CA PRO A 31 32.49 2.92 18.73
C PRO A 31 31.66 4.18 18.41
N ALA A 32 32.30 5.28 18.01
CA ALA A 32 31.62 6.49 17.57
C ALA A 32 30.89 6.28 16.23
N ASP A 33 31.57 5.67 15.27
CA ASP A 33 31.01 5.36 13.95
C ASP A 33 29.90 4.32 14.07
N ALA A 34 30.09 3.30 14.90
CA ALA A 34 29.05 2.32 15.21
C ALA A 34 27.77 2.95 15.77
N ARG A 35 27.90 4.00 16.59
CA ARG A 35 26.73 4.77 17.08
C ARG A 35 26.06 5.56 15.96
N ALA A 36 26.84 6.21 15.09
CA ALA A 36 26.31 6.93 13.93
C ALA A 36 25.56 5.99 12.97
N PHE A 37 26.13 4.81 12.68
CA PHE A 37 25.47 3.78 11.87
C PHE A 37 24.16 3.29 12.49
N LYS A 38 24.18 3.01 13.81
CA LYS A 38 22.97 2.59 14.52
C LYS A 38 21.86 3.64 14.42
N GLU A 39 22.23 4.91 14.50
CA GLU A 39 21.27 6.01 14.38
C GLU A 39 20.73 6.15 12.95
N ALA A 40 21.59 6.04 11.94
CA ALA A 40 21.18 6.03 10.53
C ALA A 40 20.18 4.89 10.24
N ILE A 41 20.48 3.67 10.70
CA ILE A 41 19.58 2.51 10.58
C ILE A 41 18.24 2.79 11.27
N ARG A 42 18.25 3.40 12.45
CA ARG A 42 17.03 3.75 13.20
C ARG A 42 16.15 4.73 12.42
N LEU A 43 16.74 5.74 11.80
CA LEU A 43 16.02 6.73 10.99
C LEU A 43 15.40 6.09 9.75
N LEU A 44 16.15 5.25 9.04
CA LEU A 44 15.66 4.51 7.87
C LEU A 44 14.52 3.56 8.23
N TYR A 45 14.64 2.84 9.34
CA TYR A 45 13.58 1.97 9.85
C TYR A 45 12.28 2.75 10.13
N SER A 46 12.39 3.91 10.80
CA SER A 46 11.24 4.77 11.07
C SER A 46 10.58 5.24 9.77
N ALA A 47 11.37 5.68 8.79
CA ALA A 47 10.85 6.13 7.49
C ALA A 47 10.15 5.01 6.73
N ALA A 48 10.73 3.80 6.71
CA ALA A 48 10.09 2.62 6.13
C ALA A 48 8.75 2.30 6.80
N ARG A 49 8.71 2.33 8.14
CA ARG A 49 7.47 2.04 8.89
C ARG A 49 6.38 3.09 8.64
N SER A 50 6.74 4.36 8.52
CA SER A 50 5.80 5.41 8.15
C SER A 50 5.21 5.18 6.75
N LEU A 51 6.04 4.78 5.79
CA LEU A 51 5.61 4.48 4.42
C LEU A 51 4.69 3.25 4.37
N GLU A 52 5.02 2.18 5.10
CA GLU A 52 4.15 1.00 5.24
C GLU A 52 2.77 1.34 5.81
N ASN A 53 2.74 2.17 6.85
CA ASN A 53 1.50 2.62 7.48
C ASN A 53 0.67 3.48 6.52
N GLU A 54 1.32 4.35 5.73
CA GLU A 54 0.64 5.16 4.73
C GLU A 54 0.03 4.30 3.62
N ILE A 55 0.78 3.34 3.07
CA ILE A 55 0.29 2.40 2.05
C ILE A 55 -0.86 1.58 2.58
N SER A 56 -0.72 1.05 3.79
CA SER A 56 -1.78 0.26 4.43
C SER A 56 -3.05 1.10 4.55
N ARG A 57 -2.95 2.32 5.10
CA ARG A 57 -4.09 3.23 5.22
C ARG A 57 -4.75 3.55 3.88
N ARG A 58 -3.96 3.78 2.82
CA ARG A 58 -4.51 4.02 1.47
C ARG A 58 -5.28 2.80 0.96
N ARG A 59 -4.72 1.60 1.08
CA ARG A 59 -5.38 0.34 0.69
C ARG A 59 -6.67 0.11 1.48
N TRP A 60 -6.66 0.31 2.79
CA TRP A 60 -7.86 0.19 3.62
C TRP A 60 -8.95 1.20 3.21
N ASN A 61 -8.56 2.44 2.92
CA ASN A 61 -9.50 3.47 2.46
C ASN A 61 -10.06 3.17 1.06
N GLU A 62 -9.24 2.62 0.16
CA GLU A 62 -9.68 2.18 -1.18
C GLU A 62 -10.67 1.03 -1.05
N LEU A 63 -10.33 -0.01 -0.27
CA LEU A 63 -11.23 -1.13 -0.01
C LEU A 63 -12.56 -0.69 0.60
N ALA A 64 -12.53 0.20 1.59
CA ALA A 64 -13.75 0.73 2.21
C ALA A 64 -14.62 1.53 1.23
N ARG A 65 -14.01 2.23 0.26
CA ARG A 65 -14.75 2.93 -0.81
C ARG A 65 -15.39 1.95 -1.78
N ASP A 66 -14.68 0.90 -2.15
CA ASP A 66 -15.19 -0.13 -3.06
C ASP A 66 -16.33 -0.94 -2.40
N GLU A 67 -16.21 -1.23 -1.10
CA GLU A 67 -17.30 -1.81 -0.30
C GLU A 67 -18.52 -0.88 -0.26
N ALA A 68 -18.34 0.41 0.07
CA ALA A 68 -19.43 1.37 0.11
C ALA A 68 -20.12 1.54 -1.27
N LEU A 69 -19.35 1.49 -2.36
CA LEU A 69 -19.90 1.51 -3.72
C LEU A 69 -20.71 0.25 -4.02
N SER A 70 -20.22 -0.91 -3.60
CA SER A 70 -20.91 -2.20 -3.76
C SER A 70 -22.22 -2.23 -2.99
N ASP A 71 -22.21 -1.76 -1.74
CA ASP A 71 -23.41 -1.63 -0.90
C ASP A 71 -24.40 -0.63 -1.48
N HIS A 72 -23.92 0.48 -2.05
CA HIS A 72 -24.77 1.43 -2.74
C HIS A 72 -25.45 0.80 -3.96
N VAL A 73 -24.71 0.08 -4.81
CA VAL A 73 -25.25 -0.62 -5.99
C VAL A 73 -26.27 -1.68 -5.59
N LEU A 74 -25.99 -2.47 -4.54
CA LEU A 74 -26.94 -3.43 -4.00
C LEU A 74 -28.20 -2.73 -3.48
N GLY A 75 -28.05 -1.65 -2.72
CA GLY A 75 -29.16 -0.85 -2.21
C GLY A 75 -30.05 -0.28 -3.32
N GLU A 76 -29.45 0.22 -4.41
CA GLU A 76 -30.19 0.66 -5.60
C GLU A 76 -30.88 -0.52 -6.29
N ALA A 77 -30.23 -1.69 -6.41
CA ALA A 77 -30.85 -2.87 -7.03
C ALA A 77 -32.09 -3.37 -6.26
N TYR A 78 -32.14 -3.16 -4.94
CA TYR A 78 -33.29 -3.52 -4.10
C TYR A 78 -34.42 -2.46 -4.08
N ARG A 79 -34.23 -1.26 -4.65
CA ARG A 79 -35.31 -0.27 -4.74
C ARG A 79 -36.37 -0.64 -5.77
N ALA A 80 -37.64 -0.46 -5.41
CA ALA A 80 -38.76 -0.63 -6.33
C ALA A 80 -38.65 0.38 -7.49
N GLY A 81 -38.67 -0.11 -8.73
CA GLY A 81 -38.50 0.71 -9.95
C GLY A 81 -37.05 0.97 -10.36
N SER A 82 -36.07 0.30 -9.73
CA SER A 82 -34.66 0.42 -10.09
C SER A 82 -34.35 -0.10 -11.49
N ASN A 83 -33.43 0.60 -12.17
CA ASN A 83 -32.91 0.22 -13.48
C ASN A 83 -31.65 -0.66 -13.38
N VAL A 84 -31.14 -0.92 -12.17
CA VAL A 84 -29.95 -1.75 -11.93
C VAL A 84 -30.33 -3.23 -12.06
N ARG A 85 -29.65 -3.96 -12.95
CA ARG A 85 -29.86 -5.40 -13.16
C ARG A 85 -28.60 -6.17 -12.77
N LEU A 86 -28.65 -6.89 -11.65
CA LEU A 86 -27.50 -7.66 -11.11
C LEU A 86 -27.19 -8.94 -11.93
N PHE A 87 -28.17 -9.44 -12.67
CA PHE A 87 -28.01 -10.59 -13.57
C PHE A 87 -28.73 -10.34 -14.89
N PRO A 88 -28.24 -10.88 -16.01
CA PRO A 88 -29.00 -10.87 -17.25
C PRO A 88 -30.31 -11.64 -17.03
N VAL A 89 -31.44 -11.02 -17.36
CA VAL A 89 -32.75 -11.69 -17.31
C VAL A 89 -32.71 -12.80 -18.36
N ILE A 90 -32.54 -14.05 -17.91
CA ILE A 90 -32.79 -15.21 -18.75
C ILE A 90 -34.29 -15.19 -19.03
N ALA A 91 -34.68 -15.01 -20.29
CA ALA A 91 -36.08 -15.07 -20.69
C ALA A 91 -36.66 -16.41 -20.22
N ARG A 92 -37.65 -16.38 -19.33
CA ARG A 92 -38.38 -17.61 -18.99
C ARG A 92 -39.01 -18.11 -20.29
N PRO A 93 -38.74 -19.35 -20.75
CA PRO A 93 -39.42 -19.88 -21.90
C PRO A 93 -40.93 -19.85 -21.60
N PHE A 94 -41.68 -19.18 -22.46
CA PHE A 94 -43.12 -19.04 -22.35
C PHE A 94 -43.73 -20.45 -22.20
N HIS A 95 -44.35 -20.73 -21.06
CA HIS A 95 -45.32 -21.82 -20.98
C HIS A 95 -46.66 -21.21 -21.39
N ASP A 96 -46.84 -21.02 -22.70
CA ASP A 96 -48.16 -20.72 -23.23
C ASP A 96 -48.97 -22.03 -23.10
N GLY A 97 -49.93 -22.03 -22.18
CA GLY A 97 -50.75 -23.18 -21.83
C GLY A 97 -51.76 -23.47 -22.92
N ARG A 98 -51.32 -24.12 -24.01
CA ARG A 98 -52.18 -24.83 -24.95
C ARG A 98 -51.76 -26.28 -25.06
#